data_AF-A0A8H3QLX1-F1
#
_entry.id   AF-A0A8H3QLX1-F1
#
_cell.length_a   1.000
_cell.length_b   1.000
_cell.length_c   1.000
_cell.angle_alpha   90.00
_cell.angle_beta   90.00
_cell.angle_gamma   90.00
#
_symmetry.space_group_name_H-M   'P 1'
#
loop_
_entity.id
_entity.type
_entity.pdbx_description
1 polymer ?
#
loop_
_entity_poly.entity_id
_entity_poly.type
_entity_poly.pdbx_seq_one_letter_code
_entity_poly.pdbx_strand_id
1 'polypeptide(L)'
;MEMQSYLTVLTTIEFKSNIEIGKLIGREGCNLRTIASGTGTSIHAEKDEKDTETIQIEIKDIKKSDSSGERINKAISKLVELEKKVRFSNNDNHQQLPPPRNQRYDDSKDKRKNFKQETSYNARQVRYKFC
;
A
#
# COMPACT_ATOMS: atom_id res chain seq x y z
N MET A 1 -24.87 8.93 31.61
CA MET A 1 -23.60 9.03 30.87
C MET A 1 -23.66 7.95 29.81
N GLU A 2 -24.17 8.27 28.62
CA GLU A 2 -24.30 7.27 27.56
C GLU A 2 -22.91 6.97 26.99
N MET A 3 -22.43 5.73 27.19
CA MET A 3 -21.32 5.18 26.44
C MET A 3 -21.76 5.02 24.99
N GLN A 4 -21.62 6.08 24.21
CA GLN A 4 -21.88 6.04 22.77
C GLN A 4 -20.79 5.20 22.09
N SER A 5 -21.14 3.98 21.69
CA SER A 5 -20.25 3.01 21.05
C SER A 5 -19.91 3.42 19.62
N TYR A 6 -18.62 3.43 19.30
CA TYR A 6 -18.15 3.53 17.92
C TYR A 6 -18.27 2.15 17.28
N LEU A 7 -18.81 2.07 16.06
CA LEU A 7 -18.89 0.80 15.35
C LEU A 7 -17.46 0.37 15.01
N THR A 8 -17.08 -0.80 15.52
CA THR A 8 -15.77 -1.41 15.36
C THR A 8 -15.97 -2.80 14.79
N VAL A 9 -15.28 -3.10 13.70
CA VAL A 9 -15.28 -4.44 13.09
C VAL A 9 -13.87 -4.98 13.12
N LEU A 10 -13.72 -6.18 13.66
CA LEU A 10 -12.49 -6.96 13.60
C LEU A 10 -12.63 -7.98 12.49
N THR A 11 -11.62 -8.05 11.62
CA THR A 11 -11.57 -8.99 10.50
C THR A 11 -10.22 -9.65 10.47
N THR A 12 -10.19 -10.98 10.51
CA THR A 12 -8.96 -11.76 10.38
C THR A 12 -8.83 -12.24 8.95
N ILE A 13 -7.65 -12.05 8.36
CA ILE A 13 -7.34 -12.52 7.00
C ILE A 13 -6.15 -13.48 7.08
N GLU A 14 -6.33 -14.65 6.45
CA GLU A 14 -5.30 -15.69 6.36
C GLU A 14 -4.62 -15.62 4.99
N PHE A 15 -3.28 -15.60 5.03
CA PHE A 15 -2.40 -15.57 3.87
C PHE A 15 -1.46 -16.77 3.90
N LYS A 16 -0.98 -17.19 2.72
CA LYS A 16 -0.05 -18.32 2.62
C LYS A 16 1.39 -17.92 2.96
N SER A 17 1.68 -16.62 2.98
CA SER A 17 3.02 -16.13 3.27
C SER A 17 3.03 -14.71 3.82
N ASN A 18 4.06 -14.40 4.60
CA ASN A 18 4.38 -13.06 5.10
C ASN A 18 4.54 -12.00 3.98
N ILE A 19 4.92 -12.45 2.77
CA ILE A 19 5.08 -11.55 1.62
C ILE A 19 3.72 -11.01 1.17
N GLU A 20 2.68 -11.85 1.17
CA GLU A 20 1.32 -11.44 0.82
C GLU A 20 0.78 -10.44 1.85
N ILE A 21 1.03 -10.67 3.14
CA ILE A 21 0.71 -9.72 4.21
C ILE A 21 1.39 -8.36 3.97
N GLY A 22 2.70 -8.37 3.65
CA GLY A 22 3.43 -7.15 3.33
C GLY A 22 2.87 -6.41 2.10
N LYS A 23 2.43 -7.16 1.07
CA LYS A 23 1.76 -6.58 -0.11
C LYS A 23 0.39 -6.00 0.23
N LEU A 24 -0.37 -6.63 1.13
CA LEU A 24 -1.65 -6.10 1.62
C LEU A 24 -1.45 -4.78 2.36
N ILE A 25 -0.55 -4.75 3.35
CA ILE A 25 -0.24 -3.54 4.14
C ILE A 25 0.31 -2.43 3.22
N GLY A 26 1.18 -2.81 2.28
CA GLY A 26 1.93 -1.89 1.44
C GLY A 26 3.10 -1.25 2.19
N ARG A 27 3.96 -0.56 1.43
CA ARG A 27 5.10 0.17 2.02
C ARG A 27 4.59 1.19 3.04
N GLU A 28 5.10 1.10 4.28
CA GLU A 28 4.71 1.98 5.39
C GLU A 28 3.18 2.02 5.66
N GLY A 29 2.44 0.96 5.32
CA GLY A 29 0.99 0.93 5.50
C GLY A 29 0.19 1.75 4.48
N CYS A 30 0.81 2.19 3.38
CA CYS A 30 0.20 3.10 2.41
C CYS A 30 -1.14 2.58 1.85
N ASN A 31 -1.26 1.27 1.62
CA ASN A 31 -2.50 0.71 1.07
C ASN A 31 -3.66 0.83 2.08
N LEU A 32 -3.43 0.40 3.33
CA LEU A 32 -4.44 0.50 4.40
C LEU A 32 -4.77 1.96 4.72
N ARG A 33 -3.76 2.85 4.74
CA ARG A 33 -3.94 4.29 4.95
C ARG A 33 -4.79 4.94 3.86
N THR A 34 -4.64 4.49 2.61
CA THR A 34 -5.43 4.97 1.47
C THR A 34 -6.89 4.55 1.60
N ILE A 35 -7.15 3.30 2.00
CA ILE A 35 -8.51 2.83 2.27
C ILE A 35 -9.13 3.66 3.41
N ALA A 36 -8.45 3.73 4.56
CA ALA A 36 -8.88 4.47 5.75
C ALA A 36 -9.27 5.92 5.42
N SER A 37 -8.38 6.65 4.75
CA SER A 37 -8.62 8.05 4.35
C SER A 37 -9.76 8.18 3.34
N GLY A 38 -9.86 7.24 2.41
CA GLY A 38 -10.89 7.23 1.37
C GLY A 38 -12.28 6.76 1.82
N THR A 39 -12.41 6.21 3.03
CA THR A 39 -13.69 5.78 3.62
C THR A 39 -14.05 6.54 4.88
N GLY A 40 -13.13 7.35 5.42
CA GLY A 40 -13.34 8.07 6.68
C GLY A 40 -13.33 7.14 7.90
N THR A 41 -12.60 6.03 7.81
CA THR A 41 -12.43 5.05 8.89
C THR A 41 -10.96 5.05 9.36
N SER A 42 -10.72 4.51 10.55
CA SER A 42 -9.39 4.17 11.06
C SER A 42 -9.18 2.68 10.87
N ILE A 43 -8.04 2.30 10.30
CA ILE A 43 -7.70 0.89 10.05
C ILE A 43 -6.41 0.59 10.80
N HIS A 44 -6.46 -0.38 11.70
CA HIS A 44 -5.30 -0.91 12.40
C HIS A 44 -5.03 -2.33 11.93
N ALA A 45 -3.76 -2.68 11.79
CA ALA A 45 -3.31 -3.99 11.37
C ALA A 45 -2.38 -4.53 12.45
N GLU A 46 -2.78 -5.64 13.05
CA GLU A 46 -2.02 -6.34 14.07
C GLU A 46 -1.68 -7.74 13.56
N LYS A 47 -0.43 -8.14 13.74
CA LYS A 47 0.03 -9.46 13.35
C LYS A 47 0.16 -10.30 14.61
N ASP A 48 -0.40 -11.50 14.60
CA ASP A 48 -0.21 -12.44 15.68
C ASP A 48 1.25 -12.89 15.74
N GLU A 49 1.85 -12.84 16.94
CA GLU A 49 3.24 -13.27 17.15
C GLU A 49 3.43 -14.77 16.93
N LYS A 50 2.37 -15.56 17.13
CA LYS A 50 2.38 -17.01 17.01
C LYS A 50 2.13 -17.48 15.58
N ASP A 51 1.28 -16.77 14.85
CA ASP A 51 0.80 -17.15 13.53
C ASP A 51 1.29 -16.15 12.49
N THR A 52 2.40 -16.49 11.82
CA THR A 52 3.00 -15.55 10.85
C THR A 52 2.20 -15.41 9.56
N GLU A 53 1.20 -16.26 9.38
CA GLU A 53 0.37 -16.37 8.18
C GLU A 53 -0.96 -15.62 8.33
N THR A 54 -1.27 -15.09 9.51
CA THR A 54 -2.51 -14.36 9.78
C THR A 54 -2.23 -12.88 10.05
N ILE A 55 -3.22 -12.05 9.70
CA ILE A 55 -3.25 -10.65 10.07
C ILE A 55 -4.65 -10.28 10.53
N GLN A 56 -4.72 -9.61 11.68
CA GLN A 56 -5.94 -9.04 12.20
C GLN A 56 -6.04 -7.58 11.76
N ILE A 57 -7.18 -7.24 11.17
CA ILE A 57 -7.48 -5.90 10.70
C ILE A 57 -8.68 -5.38 11.46
N GLU A 58 -8.46 -4.30 12.20
CA GLU A 58 -9.50 -3.59 12.93
C GLU A 58 -9.92 -2.36 12.14
N ILE A 59 -11.22 -2.22 11.88
CA ILE A 59 -11.81 -1.06 11.21
C ILE A 59 -12.72 -0.35 12.20
N LYS A 60 -12.39 0.90 12.50
CA LYS A 60 -13.14 1.78 13.39
C LYS A 60 -13.69 2.95 12.59
N ASP A 61 -14.95 3.32 12.78
CA ASP A 61 -15.42 4.59 12.23
C ASP A 61 -14.86 5.78 13.03
N ILE A 62 -14.49 6.85 12.32
CA ILE A 62 -13.90 8.06 12.91
C ILE A 62 -14.99 9.06 13.33
N LYS A 63 -16.16 9.07 12.67
CA LYS A 63 -17.21 10.05 12.97
C LYS A 63 -18.50 9.37 13.41
N LYS A 64 -19.12 9.91 14.46
CA LYS A 64 -20.48 9.55 14.83
C LYS A 64 -21.45 10.17 13.83
N SER A 65 -22.01 9.36 12.95
CA SER A 65 -23.06 9.74 12.02
C SER A 65 -23.85 8.51 11.60
N ASP A 66 -25.07 8.70 11.10
CA ASP A 66 -25.93 7.61 10.62
C ASP A 66 -25.29 6.83 9.45
N SER A 67 -24.29 7.42 8.78
CA SER A 67 -23.51 6.77 7.73
C SER A 67 -22.40 5.81 8.21
N SER A 68 -22.32 5.51 9.50
CA SER A 68 -21.23 4.70 10.09
C SER A 68 -21.14 3.30 9.48
N GLY A 69 -22.27 2.60 9.39
CA GLY A 69 -22.33 1.27 8.79
C GLY A 69 -21.94 1.29 7.30
N GLU A 70 -22.35 2.31 6.55
CA GLU A 70 -22.03 2.43 5.13
C GLU A 70 -20.52 2.62 4.89
N ARG A 71 -19.86 3.44 5.72
CA ARG A 71 -18.41 3.67 5.63
C ARG A 71 -17.61 2.43 5.96
N ILE A 72 -18.01 1.69 6.99
CA ILE A 72 -17.37 0.44 7.38
C ILE A 72 -17.57 -0.62 6.28
N ASN A 73 -18.79 -0.79 5.77
CA ASN A 73 -19.06 -1.69 4.67
C ASN A 73 -18.22 -1.33 3.43
N LYS A 74 -18.10 -0.04 3.10
CA LYS A 74 -17.26 0.43 2.01
C LYS A 74 -15.77 0.15 2.25
N ALA A 75 -15.29 0.28 3.48
CA ALA A 75 -13.92 -0.05 3.85
C ALA A 75 -13.65 -1.56 3.72
N ILE A 76 -14.58 -2.39 4.18
CA ILE A 76 -14.52 -3.85 4.04
C ILE A 76 -14.50 -4.24 2.56
N SER A 77 -15.38 -3.68 1.72
CA SER A 77 -15.39 -3.96 0.28
C SER A 77 -14.03 -3.66 -0.37
N LYS A 78 -13.45 -2.49 -0.08
CA LYS A 78 -12.11 -2.12 -0.60
C LYS A 78 -11.01 -3.02 -0.07
N LEU A 79 -11.10 -3.47 1.18
CA LEU A 79 -10.13 -4.39 1.78
C LEU A 79 -10.16 -5.75 1.07
N VAL A 80 -11.34 -6.27 0.80
CA VAL A 80 -11.54 -7.52 0.06
C VAL A 80 -11.03 -7.41 -1.38
N GLU A 81 -11.25 -6.29 -2.05
CA GLU A 81 -10.69 -6.04 -3.39
C GLU A 81 -9.16 -6.05 -3.38
N LEU A 82 -8.55 -5.38 -2.39
CA LEU A 82 -7.10 -5.33 -2.23
C LEU A 82 -6.52 -6.72 -1.93
N GLU A 83 -7.17 -7.48 -1.06
CA GLU A 83 -6.80 -8.84 -0.69
C GLU A 83 -6.80 -9.78 -1.90
N LYS A 84 -7.86 -9.73 -2.71
CA LYS A 84 -7.92 -10.45 -3.99
C LYS A 84 -6.78 -10.03 -4.91
N LYS A 85 -6.53 -8.73 -5.06
CA LYS A 85 -5.44 -8.21 -5.89
C LYS A 85 -4.08 -8.77 -5.44
N VAL A 86 -3.83 -8.86 -4.14
CA VAL A 86 -2.59 -9.44 -3.59
C VAL A 86 -2.44 -10.92 -3.99
N ARG A 87 -3.52 -11.71 -3.89
CA ARG A 87 -3.50 -13.14 -4.25
C ARG A 87 -3.27 -13.37 -5.75
N PHE A 88 -3.86 -12.54 -6.61
CA PHE A 88 -3.80 -12.71 -8.07
C PHE A 88 -2.66 -11.95 -8.76
N SER A 89 -2.02 -10.98 -8.09
CA SER A 89 -0.91 -10.18 -8.65
C SER A 89 0.33 -10.99 -9.01
N ASN A 90 0.45 -12.25 -8.60
CA ASN A 90 1.56 -13.12 -8.99
C ASN A 90 1.45 -13.64 -10.44
N ASN A 91 0.32 -13.40 -11.13
CA ASN A 91 0.10 -13.83 -12.52
C ASN A 91 0.32 -12.74 -13.58
N ASP A 92 0.60 -11.50 -13.19
CA ASP A 92 0.86 -10.40 -14.14
C ASP A 92 2.34 -10.35 -14.54
N ASN A 93 2.82 -11.42 -15.18
CA ASN A 93 3.94 -11.32 -16.11
C ASN A 93 3.45 -10.63 -17.40
N HIS A 94 2.99 -9.39 -17.29
CA HIS A 94 3.02 -8.50 -18.44
C HIS A 94 4.45 -8.00 -18.56
N GLN A 95 5.17 -8.62 -19.49
CA GLN A 95 6.34 -8.03 -20.12
C GLN A 95 6.03 -6.56 -20.40
N GLN A 96 6.57 -5.65 -19.60
CA GLN A 96 6.76 -4.28 -20.03
C GLN A 96 7.90 -4.31 -21.04
N LEU A 97 7.61 -4.80 -22.25
CA LEU A 97 8.34 -4.38 -23.43
C LEU A 97 8.26 -2.85 -23.42
N PRO A 98 9.39 -2.13 -23.39
CA PRO A 98 9.34 -0.69 -23.60
C PRO A 98 8.61 -0.44 -24.92
N PRO A 99 7.75 0.58 -25.02
CA PRO A 99 7.02 0.87 -26.25
C PRO A 99 7.99 0.93 -27.42
N PRO A 100 7.64 0.39 -28.61
CA PRO A 100 8.53 0.39 -29.76
C PRO A 100 8.95 1.83 -30.04
N ARG A 101 10.25 2.07 -29.88
CA ARG A 101 10.87 3.37 -30.09
C ARG A 101 10.83 3.63 -31.59
N ASN A 102 9.77 4.28 -32.06
CA ASN A 102 9.63 4.66 -33.46
C ASN A 102 10.90 5.41 -33.90
N GLN A 103 11.67 4.74 -34.76
CA GLN A 103 12.75 5.34 -35.53
C GLN A 103 12.18 6.47 -36.37
N ARG A 104 12.50 7.70 -36.03
CA ARG A 104 12.53 8.79 -37.00
C ARG A 104 14.00 8.97 -37.38
N TYR A 105 14.36 8.40 -38.52
CA TYR A 105 15.46 8.96 -39.31
C TYR A 105 14.93 10.30 -39.82
N ASP A 106 15.44 11.42 -39.28
CA ASP A 106 15.90 12.50 -40.14
C ASP A 106 16.86 13.43 -39.41
N ASP A 107 17.79 13.92 -40.21
CA ASP A 107 19.09 14.50 -39.96
C ASP A 107 19.00 15.95 -39.46
N SER A 108 19.66 16.25 -38.34
CA SER A 108 20.19 17.58 -38.09
C SER A 108 21.34 17.49 -37.09
N LYS A 109 22.54 17.72 -37.61
CA LYS A 109 23.78 17.82 -36.86
C LYS A 109 23.70 18.95 -35.84
N ASP A 110 23.58 18.64 -34.56
CA ASP A 110 24.10 19.53 -33.53
C ASP A 110 24.63 18.78 -32.29
N LYS A 111 25.96 18.81 -32.18
CA LYS A 111 26.79 18.69 -30.98
C LYS A 111 26.63 17.46 -30.08
N ARG A 112 27.47 16.46 -30.37
CA ARG A 112 28.13 15.61 -29.36
C ARG A 112 28.62 16.46 -28.18
N LYS A 113 28.09 16.20 -26.99
CA LYS A 113 28.88 16.26 -25.75
C LYS A 113 28.67 14.97 -24.98
N ASN A 114 29.57 14.03 -25.21
CA ASN A 114 29.91 13.00 -24.24
C ASN A 114 30.51 13.71 -23.02
N PHE A 115 29.99 13.44 -21.82
CA PHE A 115 30.87 13.29 -20.67
C PHE A 115 30.43 12.06 -19.88
N LYS A 116 31.42 11.18 -19.69
CA LYS A 116 31.30 9.88 -19.03
C LYS A 116 31.10 10.08 -17.53
N GLN A 117 30.44 9.09 -16.93
CA GLN A 117 30.51 8.62 -15.54
C GLN A 117 31.43 9.40 -14.58
N GLU A 118 30.86 9.92 -13.50
CA GLU A 118 31.51 9.92 -12.19
C GLU A 118 30.55 9.33 -11.14
N THR A 119 30.97 8.22 -10.57
CA THR A 119 30.50 7.68 -9.29
C THR A 119 30.79 8.69 -8.18
N SER A 120 29.75 9.13 -7.45
CA SER A 120 29.93 9.80 -6.16
C SER A 120 29.08 9.11 -5.11
N TYR A 121 29.72 8.18 -4.42
CA TYR A 121 29.31 7.71 -3.11
C TYR A 121 29.32 8.93 -2.17
N ASN A 122 28.15 9.38 -1.74
CA ASN A 122 28.03 10.28 -0.61
C ASN A 122 27.06 9.67 0.40
N ALA A 123 27.62 8.84 1.27
CA ALA A 123 26.98 8.40 2.50
C ALA A 123 26.68 9.61 3.37
N ARG A 124 25.42 10.06 3.41
CA ARG A 124 24.93 10.90 4.49
C ARG A 124 24.23 10.01 5.50
N GLN A 125 25.00 9.59 6.51
CA GLN A 125 24.49 9.02 7.74
C GLN A 125 23.58 10.04 8.43
N VAL A 126 22.28 9.78 8.47
CA VAL A 126 21.35 10.57 9.29
C VAL A 126 21.37 9.96 10.70
N ARG A 127 22.14 10.59 11.59
CA ARG A 127 22.08 10.32 13.04
C ARG A 127 20.79 10.93 13.59
N TYR A 128 19.85 10.10 14.03
CA TYR A 128 18.76 10.57 14.88
C TYR A 128 19.31 10.85 16.29
N LYS A 129 19.17 12.10 16.75
CA LYS A 129 19.27 12.43 18.18
C LYS A 129 17.85 12.41 18.75
N PHE A 130 17.68 11.63 19.81
CA PHE A 130 16.50 11.63 20.66
C PHE A 130 16.38 12.97 21.40
N CYS A 131 15.16 13.51 21.46
CA CYS A 131 14.65 14.33 22.55
C CYS A 131 13.24 13.82 22.85
#